data_AF-A0A7C3SEE1-F1
#
_entry.id   AF-A0A7C3SEE1-F1
#
_cell.length_a   1.000
_cell.length_b   1.000
_cell.length_c   1.000
_cell.angle_alpha   90.00
_cell.angle_beta   90.00
_cell.angle_gamma   90.00
#
_symmetry.space_group_name_H-M   'P 1'
#
loop_
_entity.id
_entity.type
_entity.pdbx_description
1 polymer ?
#
loop_
_entity_poly.entity_id
_entity_poly.type
_entity_poly.pdbx_seq_one_letter_code
_entity_poly.pdbx_strand_id
1 'polypeptide(L)' 'MKTHDLFLIGKKVKLPSQLLKKCMPLTRAYVVTRYPDIEEVYTSKEVEDFIKTAEEVIKWVKKELK' A
#
# COMPACT_ATOMS: atom_id res chain seq x y z
N MET A 1 -4.78 -17.60 -0.19
CA MET A 1 -5.51 -16.32 -0.20
C MET A 1 -4.94 -15.45 -1.30
N LYS A 2 -5.74 -15.14 -2.33
CA LYS A 2 -5.40 -14.19 -3.38
C LYS A 2 -6.23 -12.93 -3.13
N THR A 3 -5.61 -11.80 -2.81
CA THR A 3 -6.27 -10.52 -2.53
C THR A 3 -5.35 -9.37 -2.94
N HIS A 4 -5.91 -8.20 -3.18
CA HIS A 4 -5.18 -6.94 -3.42
C HIS A 4 -5.10 -6.06 -2.17
N ASP A 5 -5.70 -6.50 -1.06
CA ASP A 5 -5.66 -5.77 0.21
C ASP A 5 -4.26 -5.89 0.85
N LEU A 6 -3.49 -4.81 0.75
CA LEU A 6 -2.13 -4.74 1.29
C LEU A 6 -2.11 -4.75 2.82
N PHE A 7 -3.16 -4.28 3.48
CA PHE A 7 -3.26 -4.35 4.94
C PHE A 7 -3.44 -5.80 5.41
N LEU A 8 -4.32 -6.56 4.77
CA LEU A 8 -4.50 -7.99 5.07
C LEU A 8 -3.24 -8.80 4.78
N ILE A 9 -2.58 -8.55 3.64
CA ILE A 9 -1.30 -9.18 3.31
C ILE A 9 -0.23 -8.80 4.35
N GLY A 10 -0.09 -7.50 4.64
CA GLY A 10 0.88 -6.97 5.61
C GLY A 10 0.70 -7.56 7.01
N LYS A 11 -0.55 -7.67 7.49
CA LYS A 11 -0.87 -8.29 8.78
C LYS A 11 -0.44 -9.75 8.83
N LYS A 12 -0.66 -10.50 7.74
CA LYS A 12 -0.29 -11.92 7.64
C LYS A 12 1.22 -12.14 7.69
N VAL A 13 1.99 -11.24 7.07
CA VAL A 13 3.46 -11.32 7.04
C VAL A 13 4.13 -10.56 8.20
N LYS A 14 3.35 -10.10 9.19
CA LYS A 14 3.86 -9.33 10.35
C LYS A 14 4.65 -8.08 9.96
N LEU A 15 4.18 -7.37 8.94
CA LEU A 15 4.76 -6.09 8.52
C LEU A 15 4.81 -5.10 9.70
N PRO A 16 5.89 -4.31 9.87
CA PRO A 16 5.98 -3.32 10.93
C PRO A 16 4.76 -2.39 10.97
N SER A 17 4.28 -2.09 12.18
CA SER A 17 3.01 -1.35 12.38
C SER A 17 2.98 0.02 11.70
N GLN A 18 4.13 0.69 11.61
CA GLN A 18 4.28 1.97 10.91
C GLN A 18 4.04 1.82 9.39
N LEU A 19 4.56 0.75 8.76
CA LEU A 19 4.34 0.47 7.34
C LEU A 19 2.93 -0.07 7.09
N LEU A 20 2.43 -0.92 7.99
CA LEU A 20 1.11 -1.52 7.89
C LEU A 20 0.00 -0.47 7.79
N LYS A 21 0.09 0.62 8.58
CA LYS A 21 -0.87 1.74 8.49
C LYS A 21 -0.84 2.43 7.14
N LYS A 22 0.34 2.57 6.53
CA LYS A 22 0.52 3.21 5.21
C LYS A 22 0.03 2.33 4.05
N CYS A 23 -0.16 1.02 4.26
CA CYS A 23 -0.71 0.11 3.25
C CYS A 23 -2.21 0.30 3.00
N MET A 24 -2.96 0.89 3.95
CA MET A 24 -4.41 1.12 3.77
C MET A 24 -4.70 2.13 2.65
N PRO A 25 -4.08 3.33 2.61
CA PRO A 25 -4.25 4.27 1.49
C PRO A 25 -3.86 3.67 0.13
N LEU A 26 -2.78 2.88 0.06
CA LEU A 26 -2.37 2.21 -1.17
C LEU A 26 -3.40 1.19 -1.67
N THR A 27 -4.06 0.48 -0.74
CA THR A 27 -5.18 -0.42 -1.07
C THR A 27 -6.35 0.37 -1.66
N ARG A 28 -6.65 1.55 -1.09
CA ARG A 28 -7.71 2.43 -1.62
C ARG A 28 -7.35 2.97 -3.00
N ALA A 29 -6.11 3.41 -3.22
CA ALA A 29 -5.63 3.88 -4.51
C ALA A 29 -5.74 2.80 -5.61
N TYR A 30 -5.53 1.52 -5.27
CA TYR A 30 -5.78 0.41 -6.21
C TYR A 30 -7.25 0.35 -6.64
N VAL A 31 -8.19 0.52 -5.71
CA VAL A 31 -9.62 0.47 -6.03
C VAL A 31 -10.01 1.68 -6.89
N VAL A 32 -9.62 2.89 -6.49
CA VAL A 32 -9.92 4.14 -7.21
C VAL A 32 -9.38 4.12 -8.64
N THR A 33 -8.16 3.64 -8.85
CA THR A 33 -7.56 3.58 -10.21
C THR A 33 -8.17 2.51 -11.12
N ARG A 34 -9.02 1.63 -10.58
CA ARG A 34 -9.62 0.49 -11.30
C ARG A 34 -11.11 0.69 -11.62
N TYR A 35 -11.79 1.50 -10.84
CA TYR A 35 -13.25 1.68 -10.89
C TYR A 35 -13.56 3.16 -11.14
N PRO A 36 -13.94 3.54 -12.38
CA PRO A 36 -14.12 4.94 -12.76
C PRO A 36 -15.34 5.59 -12.09
N ASP A 37 -16.24 4.80 -11.53
CA ASP A 37 -17.38 5.26 -10.72
C ASP A 37 -16.98 5.75 -9.33
N ILE A 38 -15.72 5.53 -8.93
CA ILE A 38 -15.18 6.02 -7.67
C ILE A 38 -14.40 7.30 -7.93
N GLU A 39 -15.02 8.42 -7.60
CA GLU A 39 -14.38 9.73 -7.66
C GLU A 39 -13.61 10.01 -6.36
N GLU A 40 -12.29 9.90 -6.44
CA GLU A 40 -11.37 10.32 -5.39
C GLU A 40 -10.15 10.97 -6.03
N VAL A 41 -9.83 12.19 -5.62
CA VAL A 41 -8.73 12.98 -6.19
C VAL A 41 -7.59 13.01 -5.19
N TYR A 42 -6.41 12.61 -5.66
CA TYR A 42 -5.18 12.70 -4.88
C TYR A 42 -4.39 13.94 -5.26
N THR A 43 -3.87 14.62 -4.24
CA THR A 43 -2.85 15.66 -4.43
C THR A 43 -1.53 15.02 -4.88
N SER A 44 -0.68 15.79 -5.56
CA SER A 44 0.67 15.33 -5.91
C SER A 44 1.45 14.86 -4.68
N LYS A 45 1.23 15.51 -3.53
CA LYS A 45 1.88 15.16 -2.26
C LYS A 45 1.47 13.78 -1.76
N GLU A 46 0.19 13.44 -1.83
CA GLU A 46 -0.31 12.11 -1.46
C GLU A 46 0.25 11.03 -2.39
N VAL A 47 0.29 11.29 -3.69
CA VAL A 47 0.87 10.37 -4.68
C VAL A 47 2.36 10.14 -4.40
N GLU A 48 3.13 11.18 -4.09
CA GLU A 48 4.53 11.03 -3.66
C GLU A 48 4.68 10.17 -2.41
N ASP A 49 3.80 10.35 -1.41
CA ASP A 49 3.84 9.59 -0.17
C ASP A 49 3.44 8.12 -0.40
N PHE A 50 2.57 7.84 -1.37
CA PHE A 50 2.25 6.48 -1.85
C PHE A 50 3.48 5.80 -2.46
N ILE A 51 4.20 6.50 -3.33
CA ILE A 51 5.44 5.98 -3.96
C ILE A 51 6.48 5.66 -2.90
N LYS A 52 6.75 6.60 -1.97
CA LYS A 52 7.71 6.38 -0.86
C LYS A 52 7.32 5.19 0.01
N THR A 53 6.03 5.04 0.31
CA THR A 53 5.53 3.89 1.06
C THR A 53 5.79 2.58 0.31
N ALA A 54 5.53 2.54 -1.00
CA ALA A 54 5.79 1.35 -1.81
C ALA A 54 7.28 0.99 -1.83
N GLU A 55 8.18 1.97 -1.94
CA GLU A 55 9.63 1.78 -1.85
C GLU A 55 10.06 1.21 -0.50
N GLU A 56 9.54 1.77 0.61
CA GLU A 56 9.80 1.29 1.97
C GLU A 56 9.37 -0.18 2.15
N VAL A 57 8.18 -0.53 1.65
CA VAL A 57 7.66 -1.91 1.70
C VAL A 57 8.53 -2.85 0.87
N ILE A 58 8.90 -2.48 -0.36
CA ILE A 58 9.78 -3.29 -1.21
C ILE A 58 11.15 -3.49 -0.54
N LYS A 59 11.71 -2.44 0.06
CA LYS A 59 12.98 -2.53 0.79
C LYS A 59 12.89 -3.47 1.98
N TRP A 60 11.79 -3.41 2.73
CA TRP A 60 11.53 -4.34 3.83
C TRP A 60 11.42 -5.78 3.33
N VAL A 61 10.61 -6.04 2.29
CA VAL A 61 10.47 -7.39 1.71
C VAL A 61 11.82 -7.95 1.27
N LYS A 62 12.66 -7.14 0.59
CA LYS A 62 14.02 -7.55 0.19
C LYS A 62 14.93 -7.87 1.37
N LYS A 63 14.70 -7.26 2.54
CA LYS A 63 15.46 -7.55 3.76
C LYS A 63 15.02 -8.86 4.42
N GLU A 64 13.73 -9.16 4.44
CA GLU A 64 13.19 -10.38 5.06
C GLU A 64 13.39 -11.64 4.20
N LEU A 65 13.58 -11.49 2.90
CA LEU A 65 13.87 -12.59 1.98
C LEU A 65 15.37 -12.90 1.83
N LYS A 66 16.24 -12.15 2.50
CA LYS A 66 17.67 -12.46 2.65
C LYS A 66 17.88 -13.37 3.84
#